data_AF-A0A1I6UYI2-F1
#
_entry.id   AF-A0A1I6UYI2-F1
#
_cell.length_a   1.000
_cell.length_b   1.000
_cell.length_c   1.000
_cell.angle_alpha   90.00
_cell.angle_beta   90.00
_cell.angle_gamma   90.00
#
_symmetry.space_group_name_H-M   'P 1'
#
loop_
_entity.id
_entity.type
_entity.pdbx_description
1 polymer ?
#
loop_
_entity_poly.entity_id
_entity_poly.type
_entity_poly.pdbx_seq_one_letter_code
_entity_poly.pdbx_strand_id
1 'polypeptide(L)'
;MLIVQLILTFLLLNTQVGLILITAISNLFNELLNYAAAGVNFVFGGLLNKGEMSFFLSVLLPIVFISVLIGILQHFKILPFIIRWIGFFLSKINGLGKLES
;
A
#
# COMPACT_ATOMS: atom_id res chain seq x y z
N MET A 1 -11.80 14.56 -13.87
CA MET A 1 -11.90 13.55 -12.79
C MET A 1 -12.65 12.29 -13.19
N LEU A 2 -13.99 12.29 -13.40
CA LEU A 2 -14.75 11.06 -13.72
C LEU A 2 -14.27 10.30 -14.97
N ILE A 3 -14.01 11.02 -16.07
CA ILE A 3 -13.51 10.41 -17.32
C ILE A 3 -12.14 9.75 -17.10
N VAL A 4 -11.25 10.41 -16.35
CA VAL A 4 -9.92 9.89 -16.01
C VAL A 4 -10.04 8.63 -15.15
N GLN A 5 -10.94 8.61 -14.17
CA GLN A 5 -11.20 7.42 -13.35
C GLN A 5 -11.74 6.26 -14.18
N LEU A 6 -12.68 6.49 -15.10
CA LEU A 6 -13.21 5.45 -15.99
C LEU A 6 -12.11 4.85 -16.88
N ILE A 7 -11.27 5.70 -17.48
CA ILE A 7 -10.15 5.25 -18.31
C ILE A 7 -9.14 4.46 -17.50
N LEU A 8 -8.71 4.98 -16.33
CA LEU A 8 -7.77 4.29 -15.46
C LEU A 8 -8.32 2.96 -14.95
N THR A 9 -9.60 2.92 -14.56
CA THR A 9 -10.26 1.70 -14.09
C THR A 9 -10.33 0.66 -15.20
N PHE A 10 -10.73 1.05 -16.41
CA PHE A 10 -10.75 0.15 -17.56
C PHE A 10 -9.34 -0.37 -17.88
N LEU A 11 -8.33 0.50 -17.90
CA LEU A 11 -6.95 0.11 -18.17
C LEU A 11 -6.45 -0.87 -17.10
N LEU A 12 -6.63 -0.54 -15.82
CA LEU A 12 -6.14 -1.35 -14.72
C LEU A 12 -6.87 -2.69 -14.55
N LEU A 13 -8.19 -2.74 -14.76
CA LEU A 13 -8.99 -3.93 -14.49
C LEU A 13 -9.32 -4.79 -15.72
N ASN A 14 -9.26 -4.24 -16.94
CA ASN A 14 -9.69 -4.94 -18.15
C ASN A 14 -8.54 -5.24 -19.15
N THR A 15 -7.31 -4.79 -18.88
CA THR A 15 -6.16 -5.04 -19.76
C THR A 15 -5.14 -5.99 -19.13
N GLN A 16 -4.42 -6.73 -19.97
CA GLN A 16 -3.33 -7.61 -19.52
C GLN A 16 -2.21 -6.83 -18.81
N VAL A 17 -1.89 -5.62 -19.31
CA VAL A 17 -0.89 -4.74 -18.68
C VAL A 17 -1.36 -4.30 -17.30
N GLY A 18 -2.64 -3.93 -17.16
CA GLY A 18 -3.25 -3.59 -15.89
C GLY A 18 -3.18 -4.72 -14.87
N LEU A 19 -3.49 -5.95 -15.30
CA LEU A 19 -3.38 -7.14 -14.47
C LEU A 19 -1.95 -7.35 -13.96
N ILE A 20 -0.95 -7.31 -14.85
CA ILE A 20 0.47 -7.47 -14.47
C ILE A 20 0.86 -6.43 -13.42
N LEU A 21 0.45 -5.17 -13.63
CA LEU A 21 0.77 -4.07 -12.72
C LEU A 21 0.12 -4.25 -11.34
N ILE A 22 -1.17 -4.59 -11.29
CA ILE A 22 -1.88 -4.83 -10.01
C ILE A 22 -1.29 -6.04 -9.29
N THR A 23 -1.04 -7.15 -10.00
CA THR A 23 -0.45 -8.35 -9.41
C THR A 23 0.94 -8.06 -8.86
N ALA A 24 1.78 -7.28 -9.56
CA ALA A 24 3.08 -6.88 -9.06
C ALA A 24 2.97 -6.08 -7.74
N ILE A 25 2.05 -5.12 -7.67
CA ILE A 25 1.79 -4.34 -6.45
C ILE A 25 1.26 -5.26 -5.33
N SER A 26 0.30 -6.13 -5.63
CA SER A 26 -0.26 -7.07 -4.66
C SER A 26 0.80 -8.00 -4.08
N ASN A 27 1.71 -8.51 -4.92
CA ASN A 27 2.79 -9.37 -4.48
C ASN A 27 3.77 -8.62 -3.57
N LEU A 28 4.10 -7.36 -3.90
CA LEU A 28 4.91 -6.52 -3.02
C LEU A 28 4.26 -6.33 -1.64
N PHE A 29 2.95 -6.07 -1.59
CA PHE A 29 2.23 -5.96 -0.31
C PHE A 29 2.19 -7.29 0.44
N ASN A 30 2.01 -8.42 -0.25
CA ASN A 30 2.05 -9.73 0.37
C ASN A 30 3.41 -10.01 1.02
N GLU A 31 4.52 -9.67 0.35
CA GLU A 31 5.86 -9.80 0.93
C GLU A 31 6.05 -8.91 2.17
N LEU A 32 5.56 -7.67 2.14
CA LEU A 32 5.59 -6.79 3.32
C LEU A 32 4.81 -7.38 4.50
N LEU A 33 3.64 -7.97 4.25
CA LEU A 33 2.85 -8.64 5.27
C LEU A 33 3.54 -9.91 5.80
N ASN A 34 4.26 -10.65 4.95
CA ASN A 34 5.06 -11.79 5.38
C ASN A 34 6.19 -11.38 6.33
N TYR A 35 6.90 -10.27 6.03
CA TYR A 35 7.90 -9.72 6.95
C TYR A 35 7.28 -9.28 8.28
N ALA A 36 6.12 -8.64 8.23
CA ALA A 36 5.39 -8.26 9.44
C ALA A 36 5.03 -9.49 10.27
N ALA A 37 4.48 -10.54 9.64
CA ALA A 37 4.14 -11.80 10.30
C ALA A 37 5.36 -12.49 10.91
N ALA A 38 6.51 -12.47 10.24
CA ALA A 38 7.76 -12.99 10.78
C ALA A 38 8.20 -12.24 12.05
N GLY A 39 8.09 -10.92 12.06
CA GLY A 39 8.37 -10.10 13.24
C GLY A 39 7.39 -10.37 14.40
N VAL A 40 6.10 -10.54 14.09
CA VAL A 40 5.09 -10.93 15.08
C VAL A 40 5.40 -12.29 15.68
N ASN A 41 5.74 -13.28 14.84
CA ASN A 41 6.11 -14.61 15.30
C ASN A 41 7.38 -14.60 16.15
N PHE A 42 8.35 -13.73 15.84
CA PHE A 42 9.55 -13.56 16.65
C PHE A 42 9.24 -13.07 18.07
N VAL A 43 8.32 -12.11 18.22
CA VAL A 43 7.98 -11.53 19.53
C VAL A 43 6.93 -12.35 20.28
N PHE A 44 5.93 -12.87 19.57
CA PHE A 44 4.69 -13.42 20.16
C PHE A 44 4.37 -14.87 19.72
N GLY A 45 5.21 -15.54 18.94
CA GLY A 45 4.91 -16.86 18.34
C GLY A 45 4.64 -18.00 19.33
N GLY A 46 5.09 -17.88 20.58
CA GLY A 46 4.83 -18.85 21.65
C GLY A 46 3.57 -18.59 22.47
N LEU A 47 2.84 -17.50 22.21
CA LEU A 47 1.67 -17.10 23.01
C LEU A 47 0.34 -17.68 22.53
N LEU A 48 0.29 -18.21 21.31
CA LEU A 48 -0.91 -18.82 20.77
C LEU A 48 -0.91 -20.33 21.03
N ASN A 49 -2.03 -20.84 21.55
CA ASN A 49 -2.27 -22.28 21.56
C ASN A 49 -2.30 -22.80 20.13
N LYS A 50 -1.80 -24.01 19.91
CA LYS A 50 -1.85 -24.67 18.60
C LYS A 50 -3.30 -24.75 18.11
N GLY A 51 -3.62 -24.01 17.05
CA GLY A 51 -4.96 -23.97 16.45
C GLY A 51 -5.76 -22.69 16.72
N GLU A 52 -5.28 -21.78 17.56
CA GLU A 52 -5.94 -20.50 17.81
C GLU A 52 -5.32 -19.38 16.97
N MET A 53 -6.16 -18.69 16.18
CA MET A 53 -5.78 -17.47 15.47
C MET A 53 -6.21 -16.26 16.29
N SER A 54 -5.26 -15.59 16.95
CA SER A 54 -5.56 -14.29 17.56
C SER A 54 -5.66 -13.23 16.48
N PHE A 55 -6.85 -12.66 16.32
CA PHE A 55 -7.08 -11.50 15.45
C PHE A 55 -6.11 -10.36 15.76
N PHE A 56 -5.79 -10.15 17.04
CA PHE A 56 -4.84 -9.13 17.48
C PHE A 56 -3.44 -9.36 16.90
N LEU A 57 -2.91 -10.59 17.01
CA LEU A 57 -1.58 -10.89 16.49
C LEU A 57 -1.57 -10.96 14.95
N SER A 58 -2.64 -11.44 14.34
CA SER A 58 -2.68 -11.73 12.89
C SER A 58 -3.04 -10.52 12.04
N VAL A 59 -3.70 -9.49 12.61
CA VAL A 59 -4.19 -8.32 11.86
C VAL A 59 -3.67 -7.01 12.44
N LEU A 60 -3.83 -6.79 13.75
CA LEU A 60 -3.46 -5.50 14.38
C LEU A 60 -1.95 -5.29 14.41
N LEU A 61 -1.15 -6.30 14.74
CA LEU A 61 0.30 -6.14 14.78
C LEU A 61 0.94 -5.88 13.41
N PRO A 62 0.55 -6.57 12.31
CA PRO A 62 1.00 -6.20 10.98
C PRO A 62 0.71 -4.74 10.59
N ILE A 63 -0.41 -4.17 11.03
CA ILE A 63 -0.74 -2.74 10.78
C ILE A 63 0.28 -1.81 11.44
N VAL A 64 0.78 -2.15 12.64
CA VAL A 64 1.82 -1.37 13.32
C VAL A 64 3.10 -1.36 12.51
N PHE A 65 3.51 -2.50 11.97
CA PHE A 65 4.69 -2.61 11.09
C PHE A 65 4.54 -1.70 9.86
N ILE A 66 3.41 -1.76 9.16
CA ILE A 66 3.14 -0.92 7.98
C ILE A 66 3.15 0.56 8.36
N SER A 67 2.61 0.93 9.51
CA SER A 67 2.58 2.31 10.00
C SER A 67 3.99 2.86 10.24
N VAL A 68 4.89 2.05 10.83
CA VAL A 68 6.31 2.41 11.00
C VAL A 68 7.02 2.53 9.66
N LEU A 69 6.77 1.60 8.73
CA LEU A 69 7.34 1.67 7.37
C LEU A 69 6.93 2.96 6.66
N ILE A 70 5.64 3.32 6.70
CA ILE A 70 5.14 4.60 6.18
C ILE A 70 5.84 5.77 6.88
N GLY A 71 6.00 5.73 8.21
CA GLY A 71 6.71 6.75 8.97
C GLY A 71 8.17 6.91 8.54
N ILE A 72 8.88 5.82 8.26
CA ILE A 72 10.24 5.82 7.71
C ILE A 72 10.26 6.48 6.32
N LEU A 73 9.38 6.07 5.43
CA LEU A 73 9.27 6.65 4.08
C LEU A 73 8.95 8.15 4.12
N GLN A 74 8.12 8.57 5.09
CA GLN A 74 7.81 9.97 5.34
C GLN A 74 9.02 10.74 5.86
N HIS A 75 9.76 10.18 6.81
CA HIS A 75 10.97 10.79 7.38
C HIS A 75 12.04 11.05 6.32
N PHE A 76 12.30 10.07 5.46
CA PHE A 76 13.24 10.19 4.34
C PHE A 76 12.69 10.99 3.15
N LYS A 77 11.47 11.52 3.24
CA LYS A 77 10.79 12.28 2.18
C LYS A 77 10.55 11.49 0.89
N ILE A 78 10.61 10.16 0.94
CA ILE A 78 10.29 9.28 -0.19
C ILE A 78 8.79 9.35 -0.48
N LEU A 79 7.96 9.24 0.55
CA LEU A 79 6.50 9.30 0.40
C LEU A 79 6.02 10.68 -0.10
N PRO A 80 6.46 11.83 0.48
CA PRO A 80 6.19 13.16 -0.06
C PRO A 80 6.65 13.35 -1.51
N PHE A 81 7.80 12.78 -1.89
CA PHE A 81 8.30 12.84 -3.26
C PHE A 81 7.34 12.14 -4.23
N ILE A 82 6.92 10.91 -3.91
CA ILE A 82 5.95 10.16 -4.73
C ILE A 82 4.63 10.91 -4.85
N ILE A 83 4.08 11.41 -3.74
CA ILE A 83 2.82 12.17 -3.72
C ILE A 83 2.92 13.41 -4.60
N ARG A 84 4.03 14.16 -4.52
CA ARG A 84 4.23 15.36 -5.34
C ARG A 84 4.23 15.05 -6.84
N TRP A 85 4.84 13.95 -7.25
CA TRP A 85 4.85 13.53 -8.65
C TRP A 85 3.46 13.13 -9.13
N ILE A 86 2.74 12.32 -8.35
CA ILE A 86 1.36 11.92 -8.67
C ILE A 86 0.45 13.15 -8.77
N GLY A 87 0.49 14.05 -7.77
CA GLY A 87 -0.27 15.29 -7.75
C GLY A 87 0.06 16.21 -8.93
N PHE A 88 1.33 16.25 -9.36
CA PHE A 88 1.72 16.98 -10.57
C PHE A 88 1.09 16.40 -11.86
N PHE A 89 1.11 15.08 -12.04
CA PHE A 89 0.44 14.45 -13.19
C PHE A 89 -1.07 14.67 -13.17
N LEU A 90 -1.70 14.52 -12.02
CA LEU A 90 -3.15 14.70 -11.87
C LEU A 90 -3.60 16.15 -12.08
N SER A 91 -2.88 17.12 -11.50
CA SER A 91 -3.16 18.56 -11.70
C SER A 91 -2.99 18.96 -13.16
N LYS A 92 -1.98 18.42 -13.86
CA LYS A 92 -1.78 18.68 -15.29
C LYS A 92 -2.92 18.14 -16.17
N ILE A 93 -3.45 16.96 -15.84
CA ILE A 93 -4.56 16.35 -16.61
C ILE A 93 -5.90 17.02 -16.30
N ASN A 94 -6.12 17.50 -15.08
CA ASN A 94 -7.40 18.07 -14.67
C ASN A 94 -7.48 19.60 -14.71
N GLY A 95 -6.36 20.31 -14.91
CA GLY A 95 -6.32 21.77 -14.96
C GLY A 95 -6.64 22.48 -13.64
N LEU A 96 -6.81 21.73 -12.54
CA LEU A 96 -6.97 22.29 -11.20
C LEU A 96 -5.60 22.78 -10.72
N GLY A 97 -5.55 24.05 -10.30
CA GLY A 97 -4.34 24.69 -9.78
C GLY A 97 -3.79 23.97 -8.54
N LYS A 98 -2.52 24.25 -8.24
CA LYS A 98 -1.63 23.59 -7.25
C LYS A 98 -2.10 23.58 -5.79
N LEU A 99 -3.36 23.93 -5.51
CA LEU A 99 -3.90 24.11 -4.17
C LEU A 99 -4.77 22.94 -3.69
N GLU A 100 -5.19 22.02 -4.58
CA GLU A 100 -5.99 20.84 -4.20
C GLU A 100 -5.56 19.55 -4.96
N SER A 101 -4.26 19.25 -5.01
CA SER A 101 -3.74 17.95 -5.53
C SER A 101 -2.43 17.54 -4.87
#